data_AF-A0A139MX79-F1
#
_entry.id   AF-A0A139MX79-F1
#
_cell.length_a   1.000
_cell.length_b   1.000
_cell.length_c   1.000
_cell.angle_alpha   90.00
_cell.angle_beta   90.00
_cell.angle_gamma   90.00
#
_symmetry.space_group_name_H-M   'P 1'
#
loop_
_entity.id
_entity.type
_entity.pdbx_description
1 polymer ?
#
loop_
_entity_poly.entity_id
_entity_poly.type
_entity_poly.pdbx_seq_one_letter_code
_entity_poly.pdbx_strand_id
1 'polypeptide(L)'
;MQDSIAILKERYLANIKENPDLYIGIELEFPIVNLQGGATDTRVTKELLVRLNSDYGFIVERRDSEGNPIQLKASDSEDRILFEVSYNILEFAFEKAKTIQEVERRFNHYLDTIQKILRKSHHELQGHGLHPFWKENDNGPVKYPRYQMLMQYLALSEKIGEDFFHRHPDYGSYICGSQVQLDVSRANFIQVINAFNQIEAAKAYLFANSELLTEDFNTRISRDRFWEESMHGLLVENVGVNSHDFKDEEDFFNYLNHTAIFNVEREGETYYFPPIVAGEYLKQEQIKGYNLSGKESLIIPYADDFCNHRSYQYQDLTTRGTIEFRSTCAQPLDRTFAPAAFHLGLLANLEEVTAYLKDCDFFKLEGRNYKRLRRKYSQIELTQADQDSIQSFAADLLQLAVKGLEKRKEGEECYLLPLMNET
;
A
#
# COMPACT_ATOMS: atom_id res chain seq x y z
N MET A 1 -21.71 9.26 25.06
CA MET A 1 -20.86 9.32 23.85
C MET A 1 -20.36 7.90 23.61
N GLN A 2 -20.52 7.37 22.40
CA GLN A 2 -20.06 6.01 22.09
C GLN A 2 -18.53 5.99 22.12
N ASP A 3 -17.96 4.92 22.66
CA ASP A 3 -16.51 4.74 22.76
C ASP A 3 -15.92 4.42 21.38
N SER A 4 -15.01 5.27 20.90
CA SER A 4 -14.37 5.12 19.59
C SER A 4 -13.55 3.84 19.49
N ILE A 5 -12.94 3.38 20.60
CA ILE A 5 -12.20 2.11 20.64
C ILE A 5 -13.15 0.94 20.39
N ALA A 6 -14.34 0.95 21.01
CA ALA A 6 -15.35 -0.07 20.78
C ALA A 6 -15.82 -0.10 19.32
N ILE A 7 -16.02 1.06 18.68
CA ILE A 7 -16.38 1.16 17.26
C ILE A 7 -15.27 0.60 16.37
N LEU A 8 -14.01 0.95 16.65
CA LEU A 8 -12.85 0.43 15.91
C LEU A 8 -12.74 -1.09 16.08
N LYS A 9 -12.89 -1.62 17.30
CA LYS A 9 -12.89 -3.06 17.56
C LYS A 9 -13.99 -3.79 16.79
N GLU A 10 -15.21 -3.27 16.81
CA GLU A 10 -16.32 -3.84 16.03
C GLU A 10 -15.98 -3.87 14.54
N ARG A 11 -15.50 -2.74 14.01
CA ARG A 11 -15.14 -2.60 12.59
C ARG A 11 -14.07 -3.60 12.13
N TYR A 12 -12.98 -3.73 12.88
CA TYR A 12 -11.80 -4.48 12.44
C TYR A 12 -11.80 -5.94 12.88
N LEU A 13 -12.49 -6.26 13.97
CA LEU A 13 -12.53 -7.63 14.52
C LEU A 13 -13.81 -8.39 14.16
N ALA A 14 -14.76 -7.80 13.43
CA ALA A 14 -15.98 -8.50 13.03
C ALA A 14 -15.71 -9.68 12.07
N ASN A 15 -14.71 -9.55 11.19
CA ASN A 15 -14.47 -10.51 10.11
C ASN A 15 -13.23 -11.40 10.32
N ILE A 16 -12.49 -11.20 11.41
CA ILE A 16 -11.35 -12.07 11.76
C ILE A 16 -11.85 -13.45 12.18
N LYS A 17 -11.22 -14.51 11.65
CA LYS A 17 -11.60 -15.89 11.94
C LYS A 17 -10.69 -16.48 13.01
N GLU A 18 -11.20 -17.39 13.84
CA GLU A 18 -10.38 -18.08 14.85
C GLU A 18 -9.35 -19.02 14.22
N ASN A 19 -9.76 -19.79 13.20
CA ASN A 19 -8.89 -20.72 12.48
C ASN A 19 -9.04 -20.47 10.97
N PRO A 20 -8.45 -19.39 10.44
CA PRO A 20 -8.53 -19.11 9.03
C PRO A 20 -7.70 -20.13 8.23
N ASP A 21 -8.24 -20.52 7.08
CA ASP A 21 -7.42 -20.94 5.97
C ASP A 21 -6.47 -19.80 5.57
N LEU A 22 -5.19 -20.11 5.30
CA LEU A 22 -4.27 -19.13 4.74
C LEU A 22 -4.51 -18.95 3.24
N TYR A 23 -5.16 -17.85 2.85
CA TYR A 23 -5.19 -17.36 1.48
C TYR A 23 -4.22 -16.20 1.29
N ILE A 24 -3.93 -15.92 0.02
CA ILE A 24 -3.03 -14.87 -0.42
C ILE A 24 -3.83 -13.92 -1.31
N GLY A 25 -4.05 -12.69 -0.84
CA GLY A 25 -4.50 -11.58 -1.68
C GLY A 25 -3.29 -10.79 -2.17
N ILE A 26 -3.22 -10.48 -3.46
CA ILE A 26 -2.12 -9.70 -4.04
C ILE A 26 -2.72 -8.51 -4.78
N GLU A 27 -2.15 -7.33 -4.57
CA GLU A 27 -2.47 -6.10 -5.30
C GLU A 27 -1.16 -5.56 -5.90
N LEU A 28 -1.14 -5.32 -7.22
CA LEU A 28 0.05 -4.85 -7.95
C LEU A 28 -0.29 -3.59 -8.74
N GLU A 29 0.47 -2.52 -8.51
CA GLU A 29 0.32 -1.25 -9.22
C GLU A 29 1.49 -1.07 -10.20
N PHE A 30 1.20 -0.64 -11.42
CA PHE A 30 2.23 -0.38 -12.42
C PHE A 30 1.96 0.93 -13.19
N PRO A 31 2.99 1.77 -13.42
CA PRO A 31 2.88 2.87 -14.35
C PRO A 31 2.66 2.36 -15.79
N ILE A 32 1.78 3.04 -16.52
CA ILE A 32 1.67 2.94 -17.98
C ILE A 32 2.60 4.00 -18.58
N VAL A 33 3.68 3.58 -19.22
CA VAL A 33 4.79 4.44 -19.67
C VAL A 33 4.78 4.61 -21.18
N ASN A 34 5.00 5.84 -21.63
CA ASN A 34 5.22 6.17 -23.04
C ASN A 34 6.66 5.80 -23.46
N LEU A 35 6.78 4.85 -24.39
CA LEU A 35 8.07 4.35 -24.89
C LEU A 35 8.83 5.36 -25.75
N GLN A 36 8.18 6.41 -26.23
CA GLN A 36 8.82 7.52 -26.93
C GLN A 36 9.37 8.58 -25.97
N GLY A 37 9.16 8.39 -24.66
CA GLY A 37 9.54 9.33 -23.60
C GLY A 37 8.49 10.39 -23.33
N GLY A 38 8.56 10.98 -22.13
CA GLY A 38 7.64 12.03 -21.68
C GLY A 38 6.30 11.50 -21.19
N ALA A 39 5.31 12.40 -21.18
CA ALA A 39 4.01 12.15 -20.58
C ALA A 39 3.29 10.93 -21.18
N THR A 40 2.59 10.21 -20.30
CA THR A 40 1.63 9.16 -20.67
C THR A 40 0.42 9.77 -21.38
N ASP A 41 0.04 9.21 -22.53
CA ASP A 41 -1.17 9.64 -23.24
C ASP A 41 -2.41 9.03 -22.58
N THR A 42 -3.15 9.84 -21.80
CA THR A 42 -4.34 9.37 -21.09
C THR A 42 -5.48 8.91 -22.02
N ARG A 43 -5.44 9.23 -23.31
CA ARG A 43 -6.37 8.65 -24.29
C ARG A 43 -6.05 7.19 -24.54
N VAL A 44 -4.76 6.83 -24.59
CA VAL A 44 -4.30 5.44 -24.75
C VAL A 44 -4.66 4.62 -23.52
N THR A 45 -4.48 5.18 -22.31
CA THR A 45 -4.80 4.46 -21.08
C THR A 45 -6.30 4.22 -20.94
N LYS A 46 -7.15 5.24 -21.20
CA LYS A 46 -8.62 5.05 -21.21
C LYS A 46 -9.07 4.04 -22.27
N GLU A 47 -8.49 4.10 -23.46
CA GLU A 47 -8.78 3.15 -24.54
C GLU A 47 -8.41 1.72 -24.14
N LEU A 48 -7.35 1.50 -23.34
CA LEU A 48 -7.00 0.17 -22.84
C LEU A 48 -8.19 -0.52 -22.19
N LEU A 49 -8.87 0.13 -21.23
CA LEU A 49 -9.99 -0.49 -20.52
C LEU A 49 -11.23 -0.64 -21.43
N VAL A 50 -11.42 0.26 -22.40
CA VAL A 50 -12.45 0.08 -23.43
C VAL A 50 -12.22 -1.21 -24.22
N ARG A 51 -10.97 -1.44 -24.66
CA ARG A 51 -10.57 -2.64 -25.42
C ARG A 51 -10.64 -3.92 -24.60
N LEU A 52 -10.22 -3.88 -23.33
CA LEU A 52 -10.36 -5.04 -22.43
C LEU A 52 -11.84 -5.45 -22.28
N ASN A 53 -12.74 -4.48 -22.14
CA ASN A 53 -14.18 -4.77 -22.11
C ASN A 53 -14.72 -5.27 -23.46
N SER A 54 -14.41 -4.61 -24.58
CA SER A 54 -15.01 -4.95 -25.89
C SER A 54 -14.45 -6.22 -26.52
N ASP A 55 -13.15 -6.45 -26.39
CA ASP A 55 -12.43 -7.48 -27.16
C ASP A 55 -12.10 -8.71 -26.31
N TYR A 56 -12.03 -8.56 -24.98
CA TYR A 56 -11.58 -9.61 -24.05
C TYR A 56 -12.62 -9.97 -22.99
N GLY A 57 -13.83 -9.40 -23.06
CA GLY A 57 -14.97 -9.83 -22.24
C GLY A 57 -14.91 -9.40 -20.77
N PHE A 58 -14.02 -8.48 -20.40
CA PHE A 58 -14.02 -7.90 -19.06
C PHE A 58 -15.32 -7.12 -18.80
N ILE A 59 -15.81 -7.17 -17.55
CA ILE A 59 -17.07 -6.55 -17.14
C ILE A 59 -16.78 -5.18 -16.52
N VAL A 60 -17.41 -4.12 -17.03
CA VAL A 60 -17.27 -2.77 -16.45
C VAL A 60 -18.02 -2.67 -15.13
N GLU A 61 -17.31 -2.50 -14.02
CA GLU A 61 -17.91 -2.27 -12.69
C GLU A 61 -18.08 -0.78 -12.39
N ARG A 62 -17.15 0.08 -12.85
CA ARG A 62 -17.22 1.53 -12.63
C ARG A 62 -16.83 2.33 -13.87
N ARG A 63 -17.42 3.53 -13.96
CA ARG A 63 -17.11 4.53 -14.97
C ARG A 63 -16.79 5.86 -14.31
N ASP A 64 -15.96 6.65 -14.98
CA ASP A 64 -15.78 8.05 -14.62
C ASP A 64 -16.98 8.91 -15.06
N SER A 65 -16.96 10.20 -14.69
CA SER A 65 -18.02 11.14 -15.03
C SER A 65 -18.20 11.42 -16.54
N GLU A 66 -17.25 10.99 -17.38
CA GLU A 66 -17.31 11.08 -18.84
C GLU A 66 -17.78 9.77 -19.49
N GLY A 67 -18.06 8.74 -18.68
CA GLY A 67 -18.51 7.44 -19.14
C GLY A 67 -17.39 6.48 -19.53
N ASN A 68 -16.12 6.80 -19.34
CA ASN A 68 -15.01 5.87 -19.60
C ASN A 68 -14.97 4.79 -18.51
N PRO A 69 -14.73 3.52 -18.84
CA PRO A 69 -14.44 2.50 -17.84
C PRO A 69 -13.19 2.88 -17.02
N ILE A 70 -13.27 2.71 -15.71
CA ILE A 70 -12.14 2.94 -14.79
C ILE A 70 -11.84 1.76 -13.87
N GLN A 71 -12.74 0.78 -13.84
CA GLN A 71 -12.58 -0.48 -13.11
C GLN A 71 -13.32 -1.57 -13.86
N LEU A 72 -12.60 -2.65 -14.13
CA LEU A 72 -13.08 -3.83 -14.81
C LEU A 72 -12.94 -5.04 -13.88
N LYS A 73 -13.87 -5.99 -13.99
CA LYS A 73 -13.76 -7.33 -13.41
C LYS A 73 -13.47 -8.34 -14.52
N ALA A 74 -12.57 -9.29 -14.26
CA ALA A 74 -12.43 -10.46 -15.11
C ALA A 74 -13.75 -11.25 -15.17
N SER A 75 -13.99 -11.97 -16.27
CA SER A 75 -15.27 -12.69 -16.47
C SER A 75 -15.30 -14.05 -15.79
N ASP A 76 -14.13 -14.61 -15.49
CA ASP A 76 -13.88 -15.97 -14.99
C ASP A 76 -13.27 -16.01 -13.58
N SER A 77 -13.03 -14.85 -12.97
CA SER A 77 -12.55 -14.69 -11.59
C SER A 77 -13.11 -13.42 -10.95
N GLU A 78 -12.82 -13.22 -9.67
CA GLU A 78 -13.07 -11.95 -8.96
C GLU A 78 -11.89 -10.96 -9.05
N ASP A 79 -10.96 -11.17 -9.98
CA ASP A 79 -9.86 -10.24 -10.25
C ASP A 79 -10.40 -8.92 -10.84
N ARG A 80 -9.79 -7.81 -10.44
CA ARG A 80 -10.10 -6.46 -10.92
C ARG A 80 -8.88 -5.82 -11.54
N ILE A 81 -9.12 -5.07 -12.61
CA ILE A 81 -8.15 -4.21 -13.28
C ILE A 81 -8.72 -2.80 -13.26
N LEU A 82 -8.03 -1.87 -12.62
CA LEU A 82 -8.53 -0.52 -12.39
C LEU A 82 -7.43 0.53 -12.48
N PHE A 83 -7.84 1.79 -12.67
CA PHE A 83 -6.95 2.90 -12.42
C PHE A 83 -6.83 3.18 -10.93
N GLU A 84 -5.63 3.57 -10.51
CA GLU A 84 -5.41 4.15 -9.18
C GLU A 84 -5.79 5.65 -9.18
N VAL A 85 -5.17 6.47 -8.34
CA VAL A 85 -5.51 7.90 -8.21
C VAL A 85 -5.54 8.65 -9.55
N SER A 86 -4.66 8.30 -10.49
CA SER A 86 -4.60 8.90 -11.84
C SER A 86 -4.78 7.86 -12.95
N TYR A 87 -5.02 8.36 -14.17
CA TYR A 87 -5.06 7.52 -15.38
C TYR A 87 -3.68 6.98 -15.82
N ASN A 88 -2.61 7.26 -15.07
CA ASN A 88 -1.24 6.86 -15.40
C ASN A 88 -0.84 5.52 -14.75
N ILE A 89 -1.59 5.06 -13.75
CA ILE A 89 -1.28 3.85 -12.98
C ILE A 89 -2.40 2.84 -13.17
N LEU A 90 -2.04 1.61 -13.52
CA LEU A 90 -2.94 0.48 -13.57
C LEU A 90 -2.69 -0.44 -12.37
N GLU A 91 -3.75 -0.78 -11.65
CA GLU A 91 -3.74 -1.74 -10.56
C GLU A 91 -4.36 -3.07 -11.01
N PHE A 92 -3.73 -4.17 -10.57
CA PHE A 92 -4.29 -5.50 -10.58
C PHE A 92 -4.63 -5.90 -9.14
N ALA A 93 -5.92 -5.97 -8.82
CA ALA A 93 -6.41 -6.45 -7.53
C ALA A 93 -6.95 -7.87 -7.71
N PHE A 94 -6.17 -8.87 -7.32
CA PHE A 94 -6.49 -10.27 -7.60
C PHE A 94 -7.50 -10.85 -6.60
N GLU A 95 -8.36 -11.74 -7.09
CA GLU A 95 -9.06 -12.69 -6.24
C GLU A 95 -8.04 -13.48 -5.41
N LYS A 96 -8.38 -13.71 -4.14
CA LYS A 96 -7.56 -14.49 -3.22
C LYS A 96 -7.21 -15.86 -3.81
N ALA A 97 -5.98 -16.32 -3.56
CA ALA A 97 -5.46 -17.58 -4.07
C ALA A 97 -4.90 -18.45 -2.93
N LYS A 98 -4.70 -19.75 -3.20
CA LYS A 98 -4.00 -20.65 -2.26
C LYS A 98 -2.48 -20.65 -2.47
N THR A 99 -2.06 -20.34 -3.69
CA THR A 99 -0.65 -20.32 -4.11
C THR A 99 -0.35 -19.06 -4.91
N ILE A 100 0.90 -18.58 -4.88
CA ILE A 100 1.33 -17.43 -5.70
C ILE A 100 1.22 -17.75 -7.20
N GLN A 101 1.48 -19.00 -7.61
CA GLN A 101 1.43 -19.46 -9.00
C GLN A 101 0.02 -19.34 -9.62
N GLU A 102 -1.04 -19.46 -8.82
CA GLU A 102 -2.41 -19.18 -9.28
C GLU A 102 -2.58 -17.72 -9.70
N VAL A 103 -2.03 -16.79 -8.92
CA VAL A 103 -2.05 -15.36 -9.23
C VAL A 103 -1.15 -15.07 -10.42
N GLU A 104 0.08 -15.61 -10.43
CA GLU A 104 1.04 -15.43 -11.52
C GLU A 104 0.46 -15.85 -12.88
N ARG A 105 -0.25 -16.99 -12.96
CA ARG A 105 -0.88 -17.43 -14.21
C ARG A 105 -1.89 -16.41 -14.74
N ARG A 106 -2.74 -15.85 -13.86
CA ARG A 106 -3.73 -14.83 -14.24
C ARG A 106 -3.06 -13.51 -14.59
N PHE A 107 -2.09 -13.07 -13.80
CA PHE A 107 -1.28 -11.90 -14.07
C PHE A 107 -0.59 -11.97 -15.44
N ASN A 108 0.11 -13.07 -15.75
CA ASN A 108 0.80 -13.24 -17.02
C ASN A 108 -0.16 -13.21 -18.21
N HIS A 109 -1.37 -13.77 -18.06
CA HIS A 109 -2.41 -13.69 -19.08
C HIS A 109 -2.88 -12.25 -19.32
N TYR A 110 -3.17 -11.50 -18.24
CA TYR A 110 -3.59 -10.11 -18.33
C TYR A 110 -2.48 -9.21 -18.86
N LEU A 111 -1.26 -9.38 -18.36
CA LEU A 111 -0.07 -8.62 -18.75
C LEU A 111 0.22 -8.80 -20.25
N ASP A 112 0.23 -10.03 -20.76
CA ASP A 112 0.44 -10.29 -22.20
C ASP A 112 -0.61 -9.58 -23.06
N THR A 113 -1.89 -9.65 -22.64
CA THR A 113 -2.99 -8.98 -23.31
C THR A 113 -2.85 -7.46 -23.29
N ILE A 114 -2.60 -6.87 -22.11
CA ILE A 114 -2.47 -5.43 -21.92
C ILE A 114 -1.27 -4.88 -22.68
N GLN A 115 -0.12 -5.54 -22.59
CA GLN A 115 1.08 -5.11 -23.30
C GLN A 115 0.88 -5.12 -24.81
N LYS A 116 0.16 -6.10 -25.37
CA LYS A 116 -0.20 -6.13 -26.80
C LYS A 116 -1.08 -4.96 -27.22
N ILE A 117 -1.98 -4.50 -26.35
CA ILE A 117 -2.84 -3.34 -26.63
C ILE A 117 -2.00 -2.05 -26.57
N LEU A 118 -1.29 -1.83 -25.45
CA LEU A 118 -0.53 -0.61 -25.20
C LEU A 118 0.57 -0.38 -26.25
N ARG A 119 1.28 -1.44 -26.66
CA ARG A 119 2.39 -1.34 -27.63
C ARG A 119 1.96 -0.86 -29.01
N LYS A 120 0.68 -1.02 -29.40
CA LYS A 120 0.14 -0.45 -30.65
C LYS A 120 0.21 1.08 -30.68
N SER A 121 0.22 1.69 -29.51
CA SER A 121 0.30 3.13 -29.31
C SER A 121 1.60 3.55 -28.61
N HIS A 122 2.65 2.71 -28.68
CA HIS A 122 3.96 2.97 -28.05
C HIS A 122 3.91 3.18 -26.52
N HIS A 123 3.04 2.45 -25.82
CA HIS A 123 3.01 2.43 -24.36
C HIS A 123 3.28 1.02 -23.82
N GLU A 124 3.64 0.92 -22.55
CA GLU A 124 3.72 -0.36 -21.83
C GLU A 124 3.56 -0.21 -20.32
N LEU A 125 3.22 -1.30 -19.62
CA LEU A 125 3.37 -1.37 -18.17
C LEU A 125 4.83 -1.63 -17.80
N GLN A 126 5.32 -0.94 -16.77
CA GLN A 126 6.69 -1.12 -16.25
C GLN A 126 6.70 -1.33 -14.74
N GLY A 127 7.66 -2.12 -14.25
CA GLY A 127 7.81 -2.42 -12.83
C GLY A 127 8.61 -1.38 -12.05
N HIS A 128 8.03 -0.19 -11.84
CA HIS A 128 8.66 0.90 -11.09
C HIS A 128 7.77 1.38 -9.94
N GLY A 129 8.35 1.60 -8.76
CA GLY A 129 7.66 2.21 -7.62
C GLY A 129 7.40 3.71 -7.78
N LEU A 130 8.01 4.34 -8.79
CA LEU A 130 7.76 5.70 -9.22
C LEU A 130 7.59 5.73 -10.74
N HIS A 131 6.57 6.40 -11.24
CA HIS A 131 6.40 6.58 -12.68
C HIS A 131 7.61 7.33 -13.27
N PRO A 132 8.34 6.78 -14.27
CA PRO A 132 9.58 7.38 -14.77
C PRO A 132 9.44 8.82 -15.31
N PHE A 133 8.29 9.14 -15.89
CA PHE A 133 7.94 10.48 -16.42
C PHE A 133 6.88 11.21 -15.59
N TRP A 134 6.87 11.00 -14.27
CA TRP A 134 5.86 11.59 -13.37
C TRP A 134 5.75 13.12 -13.49
N LYS A 135 6.85 13.81 -13.82
CA LYS A 135 6.91 15.27 -13.87
C LYS A 135 6.22 15.84 -15.12
N GLU A 136 6.24 15.08 -16.21
CA GLU A 136 5.65 15.45 -17.50
C GLU A 136 4.18 15.03 -17.60
N ASN A 137 3.76 14.04 -16.81
CA ASN A 137 2.41 13.48 -16.83
C ASN A 137 1.31 14.48 -16.49
N ASP A 138 0.11 14.21 -17.02
CA ASP A 138 -1.13 14.72 -16.42
C ASP A 138 -1.41 13.90 -15.14
N ASN A 139 -1.00 14.45 -14.00
CA ASN A 139 -1.21 13.86 -12.67
C ASN A 139 -2.61 14.13 -12.09
N GLY A 140 -3.53 14.66 -12.91
CA GLY A 140 -4.92 14.87 -12.51
C GLY A 140 -5.58 13.58 -12.04
N PRO A 141 -6.50 13.67 -11.06
CA PRO A 141 -7.20 12.49 -10.57
C PRO A 141 -8.07 11.88 -11.67
N VAL A 142 -8.26 10.57 -11.63
CA VAL A 142 -9.37 9.92 -12.30
C VAL A 142 -10.66 10.68 -11.96
N LYS A 143 -11.53 10.93 -12.94
CA LYS A 143 -12.76 11.73 -12.79
C LYS A 143 -13.85 10.96 -12.04
N TYR A 144 -13.52 10.55 -10.82
CA TYR A 144 -14.32 9.77 -9.89
C TYR A 144 -14.24 10.44 -8.51
N PRO A 145 -15.37 10.63 -7.80
CA PRO A 145 -15.44 11.45 -6.58
C PRO A 145 -14.37 11.13 -5.54
N ARG A 146 -14.07 9.84 -5.32
CA ARG A 146 -13.07 9.41 -4.34
C ARG A 146 -11.66 9.95 -4.64
N TYR A 147 -11.20 9.85 -5.89
CA TYR A 147 -9.86 10.28 -6.28
C TYR A 147 -9.75 11.80 -6.36
N GLN A 148 -10.82 12.47 -6.80
CA GLN A 148 -10.90 13.93 -6.77
C GLN A 148 -10.84 14.47 -5.34
N MET A 149 -11.58 13.84 -4.42
CA MET A 149 -11.54 14.18 -3.00
C MET A 149 -10.14 13.97 -2.43
N LEU A 150 -9.49 12.83 -2.72
CA LEU A 150 -8.15 12.53 -2.22
C LEU A 150 -7.14 13.59 -2.66
N MET A 151 -7.15 13.99 -3.93
CA MET A 151 -6.27 15.04 -4.46
C MET A 151 -6.55 16.41 -3.81
N GLN A 152 -7.82 16.77 -3.62
CA GLN A 152 -8.18 18.03 -2.96
C GLN A 152 -7.83 18.04 -1.46
N TYR A 153 -7.94 16.88 -0.80
CA TYR A 153 -7.52 16.69 0.58
C TYR A 153 -6.01 16.84 0.71
N LEU A 154 -5.22 16.16 -0.12
CA LEU A 154 -3.76 16.26 -0.11
C LEU A 154 -3.29 17.69 -0.39
N ALA A 155 -3.95 18.41 -1.30
CA ALA A 155 -3.66 19.82 -1.61
C ALA A 155 -3.97 20.80 -0.46
N LEU A 156 -4.61 20.36 0.64
CA LEU A 156 -4.72 21.20 1.84
C LEU A 156 -3.35 21.51 2.45
N SER A 157 -2.33 20.68 2.22
CA SER A 157 -0.96 20.93 2.70
C SER A 157 -0.43 22.29 2.26
N GLU A 158 -0.71 22.70 1.02
CA GLU A 158 -0.29 23.98 0.45
C GLU A 158 -0.91 25.18 1.16
N LYS A 159 -2.14 25.01 1.68
CA LYS A 159 -2.86 26.06 2.43
C LYS A 159 -2.42 26.14 3.88
N ILE A 160 -2.10 24.99 4.49
CA ILE A 160 -1.62 24.92 5.87
C ILE A 160 -0.20 25.50 5.96
N GLY A 161 0.65 25.25 4.96
CA GLY A 161 1.91 25.97 4.77
C GLY A 161 2.97 25.72 5.85
N GLU A 162 3.03 24.49 6.38
CA GLU A 162 4.03 24.08 7.38
C GLU A 162 5.28 23.47 6.73
N ASP A 163 6.44 23.63 7.38
CA ASP A 163 7.74 23.04 6.96
C ASP A 163 7.73 21.49 6.95
N PHE A 164 6.68 20.89 7.52
CA PHE A 164 6.48 19.44 7.56
C PHE A 164 6.19 18.83 6.18
N PHE A 165 5.48 19.56 5.30
CA PHE A 165 4.95 18.96 4.07
C PHE A 165 5.96 18.96 2.93
N HIS A 166 6.03 17.86 2.18
CA HIS A 166 6.70 17.85 0.87
C HIS A 166 5.85 18.56 -0.20
N ARG A 167 6.49 18.96 -1.30
CA ARG A 167 5.88 19.77 -2.39
C ARG A 167 5.17 18.96 -3.47
N HIS A 168 4.64 17.79 -3.12
CA HIS A 168 4.07 16.85 -4.10
C HIS A 168 2.67 16.36 -3.71
N PRO A 169 1.67 17.24 -3.50
CA PRO A 169 0.34 16.81 -3.04
C PRO A 169 -0.37 15.86 -4.02
N ASP A 170 0.14 15.71 -5.24
CA ASP A 170 -0.33 14.80 -6.28
C ASP A 170 0.36 13.42 -6.27
N TYR A 171 1.21 13.11 -5.29
CA TYR A 171 2.06 11.90 -5.29
C TYR A 171 1.33 10.58 -5.56
N GLY A 172 0.07 10.46 -5.11
CA GLY A 172 -0.75 9.28 -5.36
C GLY A 172 -0.97 8.97 -6.84
N SER A 173 -0.76 9.95 -7.73
CA SER A 173 -0.89 9.80 -9.18
C SER A 173 0.26 9.09 -9.87
N TYR A 174 1.40 8.91 -9.20
CA TYR A 174 2.62 8.39 -9.83
C TYR A 174 3.46 7.44 -8.96
N ILE A 175 3.05 7.15 -7.73
CA ILE A 175 3.68 6.11 -6.91
C ILE A 175 3.01 4.76 -7.14
N CYS A 176 3.78 3.68 -7.09
CA CYS A 176 3.24 2.33 -7.26
C CYS A 176 3.74 1.39 -6.15
N GLY A 177 2.80 0.64 -5.58
CA GLY A 177 3.03 -0.39 -4.57
C GLY A 177 2.96 -1.82 -5.10
N SER A 178 3.56 -2.72 -4.34
CA SER A 178 3.21 -4.14 -4.35
C SER A 178 2.70 -4.48 -2.97
N GLN A 179 1.48 -4.99 -2.88
CA GLN A 179 0.82 -5.23 -1.60
C GLN A 179 0.38 -6.70 -1.53
N VAL A 180 0.44 -7.27 -0.33
CA VAL A 180 -0.04 -8.64 -0.07
C VAL A 180 -0.90 -8.65 1.19
N GLN A 181 -2.03 -9.34 1.11
CA GLN A 181 -2.97 -9.53 2.20
C GLN A 181 -2.97 -11.00 2.60
N LEU A 182 -2.69 -11.28 3.87
CA LEU A 182 -2.64 -12.63 4.40
C LEU A 182 -3.65 -12.79 5.55
N ASP A 183 -4.35 -13.92 5.57
CA ASP A 183 -5.27 -14.24 6.66
C ASP A 183 -4.54 -14.36 8.01
N VAL A 184 -5.18 -13.84 9.06
CA VAL A 184 -4.72 -13.92 10.46
C VAL A 184 -5.89 -14.30 11.37
N SER A 185 -5.57 -14.72 12.58
CA SER A 185 -6.57 -14.97 13.63
C SER A 185 -6.43 -13.99 14.78
N ARG A 186 -7.44 -13.92 15.66
CA ARG A 186 -7.35 -13.13 16.90
C ARG A 186 -6.15 -13.52 17.74
N ALA A 187 -5.73 -14.79 17.69
CA ALA A 187 -4.63 -15.30 18.48
C ALA A 187 -3.25 -14.82 17.97
N ASN A 188 -3.09 -14.46 16.70
CA ASN A 188 -1.78 -14.15 16.13
C ASN A 188 -1.63 -12.77 15.48
N PHE A 189 -2.70 -12.02 15.19
CA PHE A 189 -2.57 -10.78 14.41
C PHE A 189 -1.63 -9.75 15.07
N ILE A 190 -1.61 -9.63 16.40
CA ILE A 190 -0.66 -8.77 17.12
C ILE A 190 0.78 -9.25 16.92
N GLN A 191 1.03 -10.55 17.02
CA GLN A 191 2.36 -11.13 16.78
C GLN A 191 2.82 -10.87 15.35
N VAL A 192 1.91 -11.00 14.37
CA VAL A 192 2.18 -10.71 12.96
C VAL A 192 2.51 -9.23 12.77
N ILE A 193 1.68 -8.31 13.26
CA ILE A 193 1.93 -6.87 13.16
C ILE A 193 3.30 -6.52 13.75
N ASN A 194 3.63 -7.00 14.95
CA ASN A 194 4.91 -6.70 15.61
C ASN A 194 6.11 -7.29 14.86
N ALA A 195 6.04 -8.57 14.47
CA ALA A 195 7.14 -9.24 13.76
C ALA A 195 7.42 -8.57 12.41
N PHE A 196 6.37 -8.19 11.68
CA PHE A 196 6.53 -7.53 10.38
C PHE A 196 6.91 -6.05 10.49
N ASN A 197 6.56 -5.39 11.60
CA ASN A 197 7.03 -4.03 11.89
C ASN A 197 8.54 -4.00 12.18
N GLN A 198 9.05 -5.04 12.85
CA GLN A 198 10.48 -5.19 13.15
C GLN A 198 11.36 -5.30 11.89
N ILE A 199 10.87 -5.94 10.82
CA ILE A 199 11.66 -6.22 9.62
C ILE A 199 11.58 -5.11 8.55
N GLU A 200 10.94 -3.97 8.85
CA GLU A 200 10.72 -2.92 7.85
C GLU A 200 12.01 -2.33 7.26
N ALA A 201 13.14 -2.40 7.98
CA ALA A 201 14.46 -2.04 7.45
C ALA A 201 14.93 -3.00 6.35
N ALA A 202 14.75 -4.32 6.54
CA ALA A 202 15.09 -5.31 5.53
C ALA A 202 14.17 -5.19 4.30
N LYS A 203 12.88 -4.92 4.52
CA LYS A 203 11.94 -4.67 3.42
C LYS A 203 12.32 -3.44 2.60
N ALA A 204 12.70 -2.34 3.27
CA ALA A 204 13.21 -1.14 2.60
C ALA A 204 14.48 -1.44 1.78
N TYR A 205 15.39 -2.25 2.32
CA TYR A 205 16.62 -2.63 1.63
C TYR A 205 16.38 -3.52 0.41
N LEU A 206 15.57 -4.58 0.57
CA LEU A 206 15.30 -5.58 -0.47
C LEU A 206 14.41 -5.06 -1.60
N PHE A 207 13.43 -4.21 -1.28
CA PHE A 207 12.34 -3.87 -2.19
C PHE A 207 12.29 -2.37 -2.53
N ALA A 208 13.39 -1.65 -2.35
CA ALA A 208 13.51 -0.28 -2.82
C ALA A 208 13.40 -0.19 -4.34
N ASN A 209 12.49 0.63 -4.85
CA ASN A 209 12.33 0.86 -6.30
C ASN A 209 11.61 2.17 -6.61
N SER A 210 11.82 3.22 -5.80
CA SER A 210 11.18 4.51 -6.00
C SER A 210 12.12 5.65 -5.61
N GLU A 211 13.35 5.63 -6.10
CA GLU A 211 14.30 6.71 -5.87
C GLU A 211 13.83 7.99 -6.58
N LEU A 212 13.94 9.14 -5.91
CA LEU A 212 13.65 10.45 -6.50
C LEU A 212 14.86 11.38 -6.30
N LEU A 213 15.65 11.54 -7.34
CA LEU A 213 16.90 12.32 -7.31
C LEU A 213 16.69 13.84 -7.44
N THR A 214 15.50 14.30 -7.82
CA THR A 214 15.19 15.73 -7.96
C THR A 214 14.87 16.40 -6.62
N GLU A 215 14.77 15.63 -5.54
CA GLU A 215 14.50 16.10 -4.18
C GLU A 215 15.62 15.63 -3.25
N ASP A 216 15.89 16.39 -2.20
CA ASP A 216 16.89 16.04 -1.19
C ASP A 216 16.33 15.08 -0.12
N PHE A 217 15.72 13.98 -0.58
CA PHE A 217 15.19 12.96 0.32
C PHE A 217 16.26 11.97 0.78
N ASN A 218 17.38 11.86 0.05
CA ASN A 218 18.45 10.89 0.29
C ASN A 218 17.92 9.48 0.62
N THR A 219 17.06 8.93 -0.24
CA THR A 219 16.45 7.60 -0.05
C THR A 219 16.11 6.92 -1.38
N ARG A 220 16.23 5.59 -1.40
CA ARG A 220 15.83 4.71 -2.50
C ARG A 220 14.30 4.42 -2.50
N ILE A 221 13.58 4.91 -1.49
CA ILE A 221 12.13 4.75 -1.31
C ILE A 221 11.43 6.09 -1.01
N SER A 222 11.42 6.99 -2.00
CA SER A 222 10.71 8.28 -1.87
C SER A 222 9.23 8.14 -1.49
N ARG A 223 8.58 7.00 -1.83
CA ARG A 223 7.22 6.65 -1.38
C ARG A 223 7.00 6.85 0.11
N ASP A 224 7.96 6.49 0.94
CA ASP A 224 7.86 6.69 2.39
C ASP A 224 7.77 8.18 2.75
N ARG A 225 8.51 9.04 2.05
CA ARG A 225 8.46 10.50 2.27
C ARG A 225 7.12 11.05 1.82
N PHE A 226 6.63 10.59 0.67
CA PHE A 226 5.34 11.03 0.14
C PHE A 226 4.16 10.71 1.07
N TRP A 227 4.16 9.53 1.68
CA TRP A 227 3.11 9.23 2.67
C TRP A 227 3.32 9.99 3.97
N GLU A 228 4.52 9.93 4.55
CA GLU A 228 4.79 10.45 5.89
C GLU A 228 4.79 11.98 5.98
N GLU A 229 5.11 12.70 4.91
CA GLU A 229 5.21 14.18 4.89
C GLU A 229 4.07 14.80 4.07
N SER A 230 2.91 14.15 4.06
CA SER A 230 1.68 14.63 3.43
C SER A 230 0.57 14.84 4.46
N MET A 231 -0.61 15.25 3.98
CA MET A 231 -1.80 15.34 4.84
C MET A 231 -2.12 14.02 5.55
N HIS A 232 -1.83 12.86 4.94
CA HIS A 232 -1.99 11.56 5.60
C HIS A 232 -1.05 11.39 6.80
N GLY A 233 0.15 11.96 6.74
CA GLY A 233 1.19 11.83 7.76
C GLY A 233 1.14 12.89 8.86
N LEU A 234 0.22 13.87 8.76
CA LEU A 234 0.09 14.95 9.75
C LEU A 234 -0.17 14.41 11.17
N LEU A 235 -0.93 13.32 11.28
CA LEU A 235 -1.00 12.50 12.49
C LEU A 235 -0.03 11.34 12.34
N VAL A 236 1.04 11.33 13.14
CA VAL A 236 2.17 10.40 12.96
C VAL A 236 1.76 8.93 13.12
N GLU A 237 0.73 8.65 13.91
CA GLU A 237 0.17 7.32 14.10
C GLU A 237 -0.60 6.80 12.87
N ASN A 238 -0.96 7.68 11.93
CA ASN A 238 -1.79 7.31 10.80
C ASN A 238 -1.01 6.61 9.67
N VAL A 239 0.30 6.80 9.56
CA VAL A 239 1.09 6.39 8.39
C VAL A 239 2.39 5.71 8.79
N GLY A 240 2.77 4.68 8.02
CA GLY A 240 4.13 4.16 8.01
C GLY A 240 4.39 3.08 9.06
N VAL A 241 5.59 3.12 9.65
CA VAL A 241 6.06 2.13 10.63
C VAL A 241 5.39 2.39 11.99
N ASN A 242 4.88 1.34 12.64
CA ASN A 242 4.35 1.45 14.01
C ASN A 242 5.48 1.87 14.96
N SER A 243 5.19 2.78 15.88
CA SER A 243 6.21 3.38 16.74
C SER A 243 6.78 2.42 17.80
N HIS A 244 6.08 1.32 18.08
CA HIS A 244 6.48 0.30 19.05
C HIS A 244 5.79 -1.04 18.74
N ASP A 245 6.24 -2.10 19.44
CA ASP A 245 5.54 -3.38 19.46
C ASP A 245 4.34 -3.29 20.41
N PHE A 246 3.18 -3.75 19.96
CA PHE A 246 1.95 -3.78 20.75
C PHE A 246 1.96 -4.95 21.73
N LYS A 247 1.54 -4.70 22.98
CA LYS A 247 1.48 -5.75 24.02
C LYS A 247 0.32 -6.72 23.79
N ASP A 248 -0.83 -6.19 23.39
CA ASP A 248 -2.08 -6.92 23.24
C ASP A 248 -3.06 -6.16 22.31
N GLU A 249 -4.27 -6.71 22.17
CA GLU A 249 -5.35 -6.10 21.39
C GLU A 249 -5.75 -4.71 21.92
N GLU A 250 -5.75 -4.50 23.24
CA GLU A 250 -6.15 -3.20 23.81
C GLU A 250 -5.14 -2.11 23.48
N ASP A 251 -3.84 -2.41 23.62
CA ASP A 251 -2.74 -1.52 23.22
C ASP A 251 -2.83 -1.13 21.74
N PHE A 252 -3.08 -2.10 20.85
CA PHE A 252 -3.24 -1.86 19.41
C PHE A 252 -4.44 -0.96 19.09
N PHE A 253 -5.61 -1.20 19.69
CA PHE A 253 -6.78 -0.34 19.42
C PHE A 253 -6.69 1.03 20.11
N ASN A 254 -5.97 1.13 21.23
CA ASN A 254 -5.58 2.44 21.78
C ASN A 254 -4.70 3.20 20.79
N TYR A 255 -3.77 2.53 20.11
CA TYR A 255 -2.97 3.14 19.04
C TYR A 255 -3.83 3.57 17.85
N LEU A 256 -4.71 2.71 17.33
CA LEU A 256 -5.64 3.07 16.26
C LEU A 256 -6.58 4.22 16.65
N ASN A 257 -6.86 4.40 17.93
CA ASN A 257 -7.64 5.54 18.39
C ASN A 257 -6.93 6.90 18.19
N HIS A 258 -5.62 6.88 17.88
CA HIS A 258 -4.82 8.06 17.57
C HIS A 258 -4.65 8.31 16.05
N THR A 259 -5.16 7.42 15.18
CA THR A 259 -5.12 7.61 13.72
C THR A 259 -6.19 8.57 13.21
N ALA A 260 -6.22 8.80 11.89
CA ALA A 260 -6.99 9.88 11.30
C ALA A 260 -8.38 9.47 10.80
N ILE A 261 -9.35 10.35 11.00
CA ILE A 261 -10.54 10.48 10.14
C ILE A 261 -10.42 11.82 9.42
N PHE A 262 -10.55 11.83 8.09
CA PHE A 262 -10.39 13.04 7.29
C PHE A 262 -11.46 13.24 6.22
N ASN A 263 -12.39 12.29 6.08
CA ASN A 263 -13.49 12.40 5.14
C ASN A 263 -14.76 11.72 5.67
N VAL A 264 -15.91 12.18 5.16
CA VAL A 264 -17.23 11.58 5.41
C VAL A 264 -18.11 11.67 4.18
N GLU A 265 -19.23 10.95 4.20
CA GLU A 265 -20.31 11.10 3.23
C GLU A 265 -21.55 11.70 3.88
N ARG A 266 -22.18 12.67 3.22
CA ARG A 266 -23.44 13.28 3.64
C ARG A 266 -24.32 13.47 2.42
N GLU A 267 -25.54 12.93 2.45
CA GLU A 267 -26.54 13.11 1.38
C GLU A 267 -26.01 12.76 -0.03
N GLY A 268 -25.09 11.79 -0.14
CA GLY A 268 -24.47 11.38 -1.40
C GLY A 268 -23.29 12.25 -1.86
N GLU A 269 -22.91 13.26 -1.09
CA GLU A 269 -21.69 14.05 -1.32
C GLU A 269 -20.57 13.61 -0.37
N THR A 270 -19.34 13.56 -0.89
CA THR A 270 -18.13 13.37 -0.08
C THR A 270 -17.62 14.72 0.43
N TYR A 271 -17.36 14.78 1.73
CA TYR A 271 -16.70 15.90 2.38
C TYR A 271 -15.34 15.48 2.91
N TYR A 272 -14.38 16.40 2.87
CA TYR A 272 -13.04 16.22 3.43
C TYR A 272 -12.64 17.41 4.30
N PHE A 273 -11.74 17.18 5.25
CA PHE A 273 -11.30 18.16 6.23
C PHE A 273 -9.87 17.83 6.72
N PRO A 274 -9.14 18.77 7.34
CA PRO A 274 -7.90 18.45 8.02
C PRO A 274 -8.10 17.27 8.98
N PRO A 275 -7.16 16.31 9.07
CA PRO A 275 -7.37 15.06 9.77
C PRO A 275 -7.69 15.30 11.25
N ILE A 276 -8.68 14.56 11.76
CA ILE A 276 -9.09 14.58 13.16
C ILE A 276 -8.73 13.23 13.76
N VAL A 277 -8.12 13.26 14.95
CA VAL A 277 -7.79 12.06 15.72
C VAL A 277 -9.06 11.26 16.01
N ALA A 278 -9.06 9.95 15.74
CA ALA A 278 -10.25 9.10 15.85
C ALA A 278 -10.91 9.19 17.23
N GLY A 279 -10.12 9.18 18.32
CA GLY A 279 -10.59 9.34 19.70
C GLY A 279 -11.18 10.70 20.06
N GLU A 280 -10.92 11.72 19.25
CA GLU A 280 -11.45 13.08 19.40
C GLU A 280 -12.60 13.38 18.43
N TYR A 281 -12.86 12.48 17.48
CA TYR A 281 -13.80 12.71 16.38
C TYR A 281 -15.24 12.92 16.87
N LEU A 282 -15.75 12.00 17.70
CA LEU A 282 -17.12 12.08 18.25
C LEU A 282 -17.29 13.15 19.33
N LYS A 283 -16.19 13.78 19.77
CA LYS A 283 -16.20 14.89 20.72
C LYS A 283 -16.38 16.24 20.03
N GLN A 284 -16.21 16.29 18.69
CA GLN A 284 -16.43 17.52 17.93
C GLN A 284 -17.92 17.85 17.89
N GLU A 285 -18.31 19.08 18.22
CA GLU A 285 -19.70 19.52 18.05
C GLU A 285 -20.02 19.68 16.55
N GLN A 286 -19.09 20.29 15.81
CA GLN A 286 -19.18 20.53 14.38
C GLN A 286 -17.76 20.53 13.77
N ILE A 287 -17.64 20.01 12.56
CA ILE A 287 -16.42 20.01 11.76
C ILE A 287 -16.63 20.88 10.54
N LYS A 288 -15.71 21.79 10.28
CA LYS A 288 -15.66 22.54 9.02
C LYS A 288 -15.04 21.67 7.94
N GLY A 289 -15.82 21.24 6.96
CA GLY A 289 -15.37 20.43 5.83
C GLY A 289 -15.70 21.05 4.49
N TYR A 290 -15.10 20.49 3.44
CA TYR A 290 -15.23 20.95 2.06
C TYR A 290 -15.75 19.81 1.20
N ASN A 291 -16.69 20.10 0.29
CA ASN A 291 -17.08 19.15 -0.75
C ASN A 291 -16.22 19.32 -2.02
N LEU A 292 -16.48 18.51 -3.05
CA LEU A 292 -15.71 18.53 -4.29
C LEU A 292 -15.79 19.83 -5.10
N SER A 293 -16.81 20.67 -4.89
CA SER A 293 -16.88 22.01 -5.49
C SER A 293 -16.07 23.04 -4.71
N GLY A 294 -15.39 22.64 -3.62
CA GLY A 294 -14.72 23.52 -2.68
C GLY A 294 -15.67 24.30 -1.76
N LYS A 295 -16.96 23.94 -1.74
CA LYS A 295 -17.93 24.61 -0.87
C LYS A 295 -17.72 24.12 0.56
N GLU A 296 -17.58 25.08 1.45
CA GLU A 296 -17.47 24.83 2.88
C GLU A 296 -18.85 24.51 3.49
N SER A 297 -18.89 23.56 4.43
CA SER A 297 -20.08 23.22 5.22
C SER A 297 -19.70 22.74 6.61
N LEU A 298 -20.65 22.85 7.54
CA LEU A 298 -20.53 22.36 8.90
C LEU A 298 -21.10 20.94 8.96
N ILE A 299 -20.28 20.00 9.43
CA ILE A 299 -20.55 18.58 9.48
C ILE A 299 -20.70 18.19 10.94
N ILE A 300 -21.78 17.49 11.27
CA ILE A 300 -21.94 16.89 12.59
C ILE A 300 -21.36 15.46 12.54
N PRO A 301 -20.38 15.12 13.38
CA PRO A 301 -19.82 13.78 13.44
C PRO A 301 -20.79 12.78 14.08
N TYR A 302 -20.79 11.54 13.61
CA TYR A 302 -21.49 10.42 14.26
C TYR A 302 -20.76 9.09 14.03
N ALA A 303 -21.14 8.06 14.78
CA ALA A 303 -20.40 6.80 14.86
C ALA A 303 -20.20 6.11 13.50
N ASP A 304 -21.21 6.16 12.61
CA ASP A 304 -21.12 5.52 11.29
C ASP A 304 -20.01 6.12 10.41
N ASP A 305 -19.50 7.32 10.71
CA ASP A 305 -18.37 7.92 9.98
C ASP A 305 -17.09 7.08 10.07
N PHE A 306 -16.96 6.25 11.11
CA PHE A 306 -15.88 5.27 11.21
C PHE A 306 -15.93 4.22 10.09
N CYS A 307 -17.02 4.15 9.30
CA CYS A 307 -17.03 3.36 8.06
C CYS A 307 -15.95 3.82 7.05
N ASN A 308 -15.50 5.06 7.16
CA ASN A 308 -14.41 5.63 6.36
C ASN A 308 -13.04 5.56 7.05
N HIS A 309 -12.97 5.14 8.32
CA HIS A 309 -11.71 4.98 9.02
C HIS A 309 -10.83 3.94 8.32
N ARG A 310 -9.58 4.34 8.04
CA ARG A 310 -8.50 3.52 7.51
C ARG A 310 -7.18 4.09 8.02
N SER A 311 -6.35 3.26 8.65
CA SER A 311 -4.95 3.64 8.88
C SER A 311 -4.12 3.29 7.63
N TYR A 312 -3.04 4.03 7.45
CA TYR A 312 -2.10 3.89 6.33
C TYR A 312 -0.74 3.38 6.85
N GLN A 313 -0.79 2.57 7.91
CA GLN A 313 0.37 1.88 8.44
C GLN A 313 0.83 0.79 7.47
N TYR A 314 2.09 0.38 7.59
CA TYR A 314 2.69 -0.62 6.73
C TYR A 314 2.19 -2.05 6.96
N GLN A 315 1.65 -2.32 8.15
CA GLN A 315 0.97 -3.56 8.53
C GLN A 315 -0.43 -3.16 8.98
N ASP A 316 -1.37 -3.15 8.04
CA ASP A 316 -2.75 -2.69 8.27
C ASP A 316 -3.65 -3.89 8.59
N LEU A 317 -4.34 -3.85 9.73
CA LEU A 317 -5.41 -4.81 10.01
C LEU A 317 -6.62 -4.39 9.20
N THR A 318 -7.00 -5.18 8.20
CA THR A 318 -8.10 -4.81 7.32
C THR A 318 -9.45 -5.20 7.93
N THR A 319 -10.51 -4.55 7.46
CA THR A 319 -11.89 -4.95 7.80
C THR A 319 -12.28 -6.31 7.22
N ARG A 320 -11.42 -6.96 6.42
CA ARG A 320 -11.61 -8.32 5.90
C ARG A 320 -11.08 -9.41 6.84
N GLY A 321 -10.44 -9.04 7.95
CA GLY A 321 -9.82 -9.98 8.87
C GLY A 321 -8.45 -10.49 8.41
N THR A 322 -7.74 -9.69 7.60
CA THR A 322 -6.40 -9.98 7.09
C THR A 322 -5.41 -8.90 7.58
N ILE A 323 -4.12 -9.20 7.55
CA ILE A 323 -3.08 -8.15 7.58
C ILE A 323 -2.67 -7.84 6.15
N GLU A 324 -2.74 -6.57 5.79
CA GLU A 324 -2.25 -6.04 4.52
C GLU A 324 -0.85 -5.42 4.72
N PHE A 325 0.12 -5.91 3.97
CA PHE A 325 1.48 -5.40 3.97
C PHE A 325 1.66 -4.39 2.83
N ARG A 326 1.91 -3.12 3.16
CA ARG A 326 1.77 -1.98 2.24
C ARG A 326 3.06 -1.25 1.90
N SER A 327 4.18 -1.67 2.49
CA SER A 327 5.43 -0.89 2.49
C SER A 327 6.41 -1.19 1.35
N THR A 328 6.09 -2.15 0.49
CA THR A 328 6.93 -2.53 -0.65
C THR A 328 6.60 -1.72 -1.90
N CYS A 329 7.63 -1.26 -2.61
CA CYS A 329 7.44 -0.64 -3.91
C CYS A 329 7.00 -1.68 -4.92
N ALA A 330 6.31 -1.25 -5.99
CA ALA A 330 6.18 -2.06 -7.19
C ALA A 330 7.56 -2.53 -7.65
N GLN A 331 7.67 -3.78 -8.10
CA GLN A 331 8.94 -4.39 -8.48
C GLN A 331 8.99 -4.60 -10.01
N PRO A 332 10.20 -4.76 -10.59
CA PRO A 332 10.36 -5.26 -11.95
C PRO A 332 9.48 -6.50 -12.21
N LEU A 333 8.92 -6.58 -13.42
CA LEU A 333 7.90 -7.58 -13.76
C LEU A 333 8.38 -9.03 -13.56
N ASP A 334 9.66 -9.29 -13.78
CA ASP A 334 10.30 -10.60 -13.63
C ASP A 334 10.51 -11.03 -12.16
N ARG A 335 10.35 -10.11 -11.21
CA ARG A 335 10.41 -10.39 -9.76
C ARG A 335 9.21 -9.84 -8.99
N THR A 336 8.09 -9.57 -9.67
CA THR A 336 6.93 -8.90 -9.06
C THR A 336 6.29 -9.67 -7.91
N PHE A 337 6.48 -10.99 -7.84
CA PHE A 337 5.94 -11.85 -6.79
C PHE A 337 6.90 -12.07 -5.61
N ALA A 338 8.14 -11.58 -5.69
CA ALA A 338 9.11 -11.73 -4.61
C ALA A 338 8.64 -11.10 -3.28
N PRO A 339 8.01 -9.90 -3.25
CA PRO A 339 7.43 -9.36 -2.03
C PRO A 339 6.36 -10.29 -1.43
N ALA A 340 5.46 -10.84 -2.24
CA ALA A 340 4.41 -11.74 -1.77
C ALA A 340 5.00 -13.02 -1.17
N ALA A 341 5.96 -13.63 -1.86
CA ALA A 341 6.66 -14.83 -1.39
C ALA A 341 7.41 -14.57 -0.07
N PHE A 342 8.07 -13.42 0.06
CA PHE A 342 8.79 -13.05 1.28
C PHE A 342 7.85 -12.97 2.48
N HIS A 343 6.74 -12.26 2.35
CA HIS A 343 5.77 -12.13 3.44
C HIS A 343 5.09 -13.46 3.78
N LEU A 344 4.68 -14.21 2.75
CA LEU A 344 4.05 -15.51 2.92
C LEU A 344 4.97 -16.50 3.63
N GLY A 345 6.24 -16.56 3.23
CA GLY A 345 7.25 -17.42 3.84
C GLY A 345 7.49 -17.08 5.31
N LEU A 346 7.68 -15.81 5.63
CA LEU A 346 7.86 -15.38 7.02
C LEU A 346 6.63 -15.67 7.89
N LEU A 347 5.42 -15.46 7.36
CA LEU A 347 4.19 -15.79 8.10
C LEU A 347 4.06 -17.30 8.32
N ALA A 348 4.36 -18.11 7.31
CA ALA A 348 4.37 -19.57 7.41
C ALA A 348 5.46 -20.10 8.38
N ASN A 349 6.45 -19.26 8.71
CA ASN A 349 7.50 -19.55 9.67
C ASN A 349 7.50 -18.63 10.91
N LEU A 350 6.33 -18.10 11.29
CA LEU A 350 6.21 -17.01 12.25
C LEU A 350 6.89 -17.27 13.61
N GLU A 351 6.83 -18.51 14.14
CA GLU A 351 7.47 -18.83 15.42
C GLU A 351 9.00 -18.70 15.37
N GLU A 352 9.64 -19.29 14.34
CA GLU A 352 11.09 -19.18 14.17
C GLU A 352 11.51 -17.74 13.88
N VAL A 353 10.72 -17.01 13.07
CA VAL A 353 10.95 -15.59 12.79
C VAL A 353 10.90 -14.77 14.07
N THR A 354 9.87 -14.97 14.90
CA THR A 354 9.74 -14.26 16.18
C THR A 354 10.89 -14.59 17.13
N ALA A 355 11.30 -15.85 17.18
CA ALA A 355 12.44 -16.28 18.01
C ALA A 355 13.76 -15.66 17.54
N TYR A 356 14.01 -15.63 16.23
CA TYR A 356 15.16 -14.97 15.63
C TYR A 356 15.18 -13.47 15.95
N LEU A 357 14.07 -12.77 15.69
CA LEU A 357 13.97 -11.32 15.89
C LEU A 357 14.14 -10.92 17.36
N LYS A 358 13.88 -11.82 18.32
CA LYS A 358 14.08 -11.54 19.75
C LYS A 358 15.55 -11.29 20.10
N ASP A 359 16.49 -12.00 19.47
CA ASP A 359 17.90 -12.02 19.86
C ASP A 359 18.89 -11.86 18.69
N CYS A 360 18.44 -11.47 17.49
CA CYS A 360 19.35 -11.28 16.36
C CYS A 360 20.38 -10.17 16.64
N ASP A 361 21.59 -10.35 16.11
CA ASP A 361 22.69 -9.41 16.35
C ASP A 361 22.42 -8.02 15.76
N PHE A 362 21.61 -7.94 14.70
CA PHE A 362 21.15 -6.69 14.11
C PHE A 362 20.54 -5.76 15.17
N PHE A 363 19.58 -6.23 15.97
CA PHE A 363 18.95 -5.41 17.01
C PHE A 363 19.80 -5.21 18.26
N LYS A 364 20.77 -6.10 18.54
CA LYS A 364 21.75 -5.86 19.61
C LYS A 364 22.65 -4.66 19.28
N LEU A 365 22.95 -4.45 18.01
CA LEU A 365 23.77 -3.34 17.52
C LEU A 365 22.95 -2.07 17.28
N GLU A 366 21.80 -2.20 16.61
CA GLU A 366 21.03 -1.06 16.09
C GLU A 366 19.91 -0.58 17.04
N GLY A 367 19.54 -1.38 18.03
CA GLY A 367 18.34 -1.16 18.82
C GLY A 367 17.05 -1.37 18.01
N ARG A 368 15.91 -0.91 18.54
CA ARG A 368 14.56 -1.22 18.02
C ARG A 368 13.75 0.00 17.58
N ASN A 369 14.41 1.09 17.21
CA ASN A 369 13.71 2.24 16.63
C ASN A 369 13.42 1.96 15.15
N TYR A 370 12.34 1.23 14.88
CA TYR A 370 12.01 0.70 13.55
C TYR A 370 11.91 1.80 12.48
N LYS A 371 11.33 2.97 12.81
CA LYS A 371 11.26 4.12 11.91
C LYS A 371 12.65 4.66 11.56
N ARG A 372 13.54 4.83 12.54
CA ARG A 372 14.95 5.22 12.32
C ARG A 372 15.68 4.21 11.45
N LEU A 373 15.51 2.92 11.71
CA LEU A 373 16.19 1.85 10.98
C LEU A 373 15.73 1.80 9.53
N ARG A 374 14.42 1.87 9.28
CA ARG A 374 13.90 1.94 7.92
C ARG A 374 14.46 3.14 7.17
N ARG A 375 14.47 4.34 7.78
CA ARG A 375 15.08 5.54 7.19
C ARG A 375 16.57 5.35 6.90
N LYS A 376 17.35 4.87 7.86
CA LYS A 376 18.79 4.60 7.74
C LYS A 376 19.09 3.66 6.57
N TYR A 377 18.50 2.47 6.56
CA TYR A 377 18.83 1.44 5.58
C TYR A 377 18.20 1.64 4.20
N SER A 378 17.33 2.64 4.08
CA SER A 378 16.79 3.08 2.82
C SER A 378 17.62 4.13 2.08
N GLN A 379 18.68 4.67 2.70
CA GLN A 379 19.49 5.72 2.09
C GLN A 379 20.09 5.27 0.75
N ILE A 380 20.37 6.25 -0.13
CA ILE A 380 20.99 6.00 -1.44
C ILE A 380 22.40 5.45 -1.23
N GLU A 381 23.15 6.08 -0.34
CA GLU A 381 24.49 5.63 0.06
C GLU A 381 24.45 5.09 1.49
N LEU A 382 24.98 3.89 1.68
CA LEU A 382 25.21 3.27 2.98
C LEU A 382 26.72 3.18 3.23
N THR A 383 27.12 3.28 4.50
CA THR A 383 28.50 2.91 4.86
C THR A 383 28.69 1.41 4.65
N GLN A 384 29.93 0.95 4.43
CA GLN A 384 30.19 -0.49 4.28
C GLN A 384 29.69 -1.30 5.48
N ALA A 385 29.88 -0.79 6.70
CA ALA A 385 29.40 -1.45 7.92
C ALA A 385 27.87 -1.55 7.98
N ASP A 386 27.17 -0.50 7.53
CA ASP A 386 25.71 -0.53 7.45
C ASP A 386 25.23 -1.49 6.37
N GLN A 387 25.87 -1.47 5.19
CA GLN A 387 25.61 -2.39 4.09
C GLN A 387 25.77 -3.86 4.53
N ASP A 388 26.88 -4.19 5.17
CA ASP A 388 27.14 -5.55 5.68
C ASP A 388 26.10 -5.98 6.72
N SER A 389 25.75 -5.06 7.64
CA SER A 389 24.76 -5.31 8.70
C SER A 389 23.37 -5.61 8.13
N ILE A 390 22.88 -4.79 7.20
CA ILE A 390 21.55 -4.99 6.62
C ILE A 390 21.50 -6.17 5.66
N GLN A 391 22.58 -6.43 4.92
CA GLN A 391 22.68 -7.59 4.03
C GLN A 391 22.62 -8.89 4.84
N SER A 392 23.35 -8.99 5.95
CA SER A 392 23.27 -10.14 6.85
C SER A 392 21.86 -10.31 7.43
N PHE A 393 21.24 -9.23 7.92
CA PHE A 393 19.88 -9.29 8.48
C PHE A 393 18.84 -9.69 7.41
N ALA A 394 18.94 -9.15 6.20
CA ALA A 394 18.06 -9.49 5.08
C ALA A 394 18.25 -10.94 4.62
N ALA A 395 19.49 -11.44 4.56
CA ALA A 395 19.80 -12.81 4.19
C ALA A 395 19.22 -13.82 5.19
N ASP A 396 19.34 -13.55 6.49
CA ASP A 396 18.74 -14.39 7.54
C ASP A 396 17.20 -14.46 7.39
N LEU A 397 16.56 -13.31 7.13
CA LEU A 397 15.12 -13.25 6.89
C LEU A 397 14.70 -13.96 5.61
N LEU A 398 15.47 -13.84 4.52
CA LEU A 398 15.22 -14.59 3.28
C LEU A 398 15.29 -16.09 3.52
N GLN A 399 16.29 -16.58 4.27
CA GLN A 399 16.38 -17.99 4.63
C GLN A 399 15.20 -18.46 5.49
N LEU A 400 14.76 -17.63 6.44
CA LEU A 400 13.57 -17.93 7.25
C LEU A 400 12.29 -17.96 6.40
N ALA A 401 12.17 -17.07 5.42
CA ALA A 401 11.07 -17.05 4.47
C ALA A 401 11.06 -18.31 3.59
N VAL A 402 12.21 -18.69 3.03
CA VAL A 402 12.37 -19.94 2.26
C VAL A 402 11.94 -21.16 3.08
N LYS A 403 12.41 -21.29 4.32
CA LYS A 403 11.98 -22.38 5.22
C LYS A 403 10.47 -22.42 5.40
N GLY A 404 9.81 -21.26 5.50
CA GLY A 404 8.36 -21.19 5.58
C GLY A 404 7.65 -21.63 4.32
N LEU A 405 8.16 -21.26 3.15
CA LEU A 405 7.62 -21.69 1.85
C LEU A 405 7.85 -23.20 1.62
N GLU A 406 9.01 -23.73 1.99
CA GLU A 406 9.30 -25.18 1.92
C GLU A 406 8.34 -25.99 2.82
N LYS A 407 7.96 -25.47 4.00
CA LYS A 407 6.95 -26.08 4.88
C LYS A 407 5.58 -26.17 4.21
N ARG A 408 5.24 -25.22 3.33
CA ARG A 408 3.99 -25.22 2.55
C ARG A 408 4.00 -26.25 1.42
N LYS A 409 5.18 -26.58 0.87
CA LYS A 409 5.37 -27.59 -0.20
C LYS A 409 4.68 -27.25 -1.53
N GLU A 410 4.55 -25.96 -1.82
CA GLU A 410 3.92 -25.46 -3.05
C GLU A 410 4.96 -24.96 -4.09
N GLY A 411 6.27 -25.08 -3.81
CA GLY A 411 7.34 -24.64 -4.72
C GLY A 411 7.45 -23.12 -4.85
N GLU A 412 6.92 -22.37 -3.89
CA GLU A 412 6.88 -20.89 -3.88
C GLU A 412 8.23 -20.26 -3.52
N GLU A 413 9.19 -21.03 -3.01
CA GLU A 413 10.55 -20.56 -2.70
C GLU A 413 11.32 -20.09 -3.93
N CYS A 414 10.92 -20.51 -5.13
CA CYS A 414 11.55 -20.10 -6.38
C CYS A 414 11.51 -18.59 -6.62
N TYR A 415 10.50 -17.89 -6.10
CA TYR A 415 10.35 -16.43 -6.22
C TYR A 415 11.38 -15.64 -5.39
N LEU A 416 12.04 -16.28 -4.42
CA LEU A 416 13.05 -15.65 -3.57
C LEU A 416 14.49 -15.88 -4.06
N LEU A 417 14.71 -16.83 -4.98
CA LEU A 417 16.05 -17.16 -5.49
C LEU A 417 16.82 -15.97 -6.09
N PRO A 418 16.20 -15.04 -6.85
CA PRO A 418 16.91 -13.87 -7.34
C PRO A 418 17.48 -13.01 -6.21
N LEU A 419 16.68 -12.76 -5.16
CA LEU A 419 17.09 -11.95 -4.02
C LEU A 419 18.22 -12.63 -3.23
N MET A 420 18.17 -13.95 -3.06
CA MET A 420 19.22 -14.70 -2.36
C MET A 420 20.58 -14.68 -3.07
N ASN A 421 20.62 -14.40 -4.37
CA ASN A 421 21.89 -14.26 -5.10
C ASN A 421 22.43 -12.82 -5.04
N GLU A 422 21.60 -11.85 -4.64
CA GLU A 422 21.93 -10.43 -4.52
C GLU A 422 22.31 -10.03 -3.08
N THR A 423 21.83 -10.79 -2.09
CA THR A 423 22.20 -10.69 -0.66
C THR A 423 23.21 -11.74 -0.27
#